data_AF-A0A5C8NL32-F1
#
_entry.id   AF-A0A5C8NL32-F1
#
_cell.length_a   1.000
_cell.length_b   1.000
_cell.length_c   1.000
_cell.angle_alpha   90.00
_cell.angle_beta   90.00
_cell.angle_gamma   90.00
#
_symmetry.space_group_name_H-M   'P 1'
#
loop_
_entity.id
_entity.type
_entity.pdbx_description
1 polymer ?
#
loop_
_entity_poly.entity_id
_entity_poly.type
_entity_poly.pdbx_seq_one_letter_code
_entity_poly.pdbx_strand_id
1 'polypeptide(L)'
;MSRFRALLSRLGSSDGLLALVSTIGLLGAAAVTALARLEIATTVLLLLSVLGEIVLARRGRSLREILDQAALGIPMRFVLRVVVGVLAATDLNDADALRAFVAVALVYALALCGRELHREYRRVGPLRPMRSRNITGSPSISVAPPPRVVEVVVTQLAVLAPALLEAPAWLVGALGAAAIVYLAAVTLPDARRSWRMRQAKRATGFTPPLRAVQDFIDSYRPEVVVHLSGPMGSAYQINTWLDALESLRQPVMILLRDEALFDTMRRTSLPTLELRDAGEFLQLDFHSVKVALYPSNTGNNIHLLRLPQIVSAFIGHGDSDKSASANPFSRVYDELWVAGEAGADRYRRSGLGVHEDQYRMVGRPQVHSIEVTPRLGDEEVSTVLYAPTWEGVNPGQEYSSIAAIGATLVSALLAADPPVRVIYKPHPFTGQRDAKYRDHDARIAALIDSAAQRSGVDHRVVRSGPIEHWFNQAAVLATDISSVVSDFLASEKPYAVFNHTDLDDEAFGDAYRSASGGIILGRDGRGIDELVALVTRRTADRRVEIRARLATYLLGPPEMRTLESFQDAVDALVARSDAERAIYREES
;
A
#
# COMPACT_ATOMS: atom_id res chain seq x y z
N MET A 1 -19.42 -23.93 -8.51
CA MET A 1 -18.64 -23.51 -9.70
C MET A 1 -17.83 -22.22 -9.50
N SER A 2 -18.32 -21.18 -8.79
CA SER A 2 -17.57 -19.92 -8.56
C SER A 2 -16.24 -20.11 -7.78
N ARG A 3 -16.24 -20.89 -6.70
CA ARG A 3 -15.02 -21.21 -5.93
C ARG A 3 -13.99 -22.02 -6.73
N PHE A 4 -14.44 -22.88 -7.66
CA PHE A 4 -13.56 -23.70 -8.51
C PHE A 4 -12.91 -22.88 -9.64
N ARG A 5 -13.65 -21.94 -10.24
CA ARG A 5 -13.07 -20.95 -11.17
C ARG A 5 -12.08 -20.01 -10.47
N ALA A 6 -12.37 -19.59 -9.24
CA ALA A 6 -11.43 -18.80 -8.43
C ALA A 6 -10.18 -19.61 -8.01
N LEU A 7 -10.32 -20.93 -7.81
CA LEU A 7 -9.20 -21.84 -7.57
C LEU A 7 -8.32 -21.97 -8.81
N LEU A 8 -8.93 -22.16 -9.99
CA LEU A 8 -8.24 -22.25 -11.27
C LEU A 8 -7.57 -20.93 -11.67
N SER A 9 -8.17 -19.77 -11.38
CA SER A 9 -7.52 -18.48 -11.64
C SER A 9 -6.35 -18.19 -10.70
N ARG A 10 -6.40 -18.68 -9.44
CA ARG A 10 -5.28 -18.61 -8.48
C ARG A 10 -4.14 -19.59 -8.81
N LEU A 11 -4.45 -20.71 -9.45
CA LEU A 11 -3.47 -21.68 -9.95
C LEU A 11 -2.94 -21.33 -11.35
N GLY A 12 -3.61 -20.42 -12.07
CA GLY A 12 -3.31 -20.02 -13.45
C GLY A 12 -2.05 -19.16 -13.62
N SER A 13 -1.36 -18.75 -12.55
CA SER A 13 -0.01 -18.20 -12.65
C SER A 13 1.00 -19.34 -12.86
N SER A 14 1.94 -19.18 -13.80
CA SER A 14 3.02 -20.15 -14.09
C SER A 14 3.75 -20.63 -12.83
N ASP A 15 3.94 -19.75 -11.86
CA ASP A 15 4.60 -20.03 -10.57
C ASP A 15 3.81 -21.00 -9.67
N GLY A 16 2.49 -20.93 -9.69
CA GLY A 16 1.62 -21.83 -8.91
C GLY A 16 1.62 -23.25 -9.47
N LEU A 17 1.65 -23.38 -10.80
CA LEU A 17 1.73 -24.68 -11.47
C LEU A 17 3.10 -25.34 -11.24
N LEU A 18 4.19 -24.57 -11.32
CA LEU A 18 5.53 -25.09 -11.01
C LEU A 18 5.62 -25.60 -9.57
N ALA A 19 5.06 -24.86 -8.60
CA ALA A 19 5.00 -25.29 -7.20
C ALA A 19 4.16 -26.57 -6.99
N LEU A 20 3.03 -26.69 -7.69
CA LEU A 20 2.16 -27.88 -7.63
C LEU A 20 2.88 -29.11 -8.19
N VAL A 21 3.46 -28.99 -9.39
CA VAL A 21 4.15 -30.09 -10.06
C VAL A 21 5.37 -30.53 -9.24
N SER A 22 6.21 -29.60 -8.80
CA SER A 22 7.44 -29.90 -8.05
C SER A 22 7.21 -30.52 -6.66
N THR A 23 6.02 -30.40 -6.08
CA THR A 23 5.69 -31.02 -4.78
C THR A 23 4.72 -32.18 -4.95
N ILE A 24 3.44 -31.88 -5.15
CA ILE A 24 2.36 -32.87 -5.23
C ILE A 24 2.48 -33.73 -6.49
N GLY A 25 2.83 -33.12 -7.63
CA GLY A 25 3.02 -33.86 -8.89
C GLY A 25 4.13 -34.91 -8.79
N LEU A 26 5.31 -34.52 -8.32
CA LEU A 26 6.43 -35.44 -8.11
C LEU A 26 6.13 -36.51 -7.05
N LEU A 27 5.45 -36.15 -5.95
CA LEU A 27 5.01 -37.12 -4.95
C LEU A 27 4.01 -38.14 -5.52
N GLY A 28 3.05 -37.68 -6.32
CA GLY A 28 2.09 -38.57 -7.00
C GLY A 28 2.78 -39.48 -8.02
N ALA A 29 3.73 -38.95 -8.80
CA ALA A 29 4.53 -39.75 -9.72
C ALA A 29 5.38 -40.80 -8.98
N ALA A 30 5.99 -40.44 -7.85
CA ALA A 30 6.74 -41.37 -7.01
C ALA A 30 5.84 -42.51 -6.47
N ALA A 31 4.60 -42.20 -6.09
CA ALA A 31 3.65 -43.24 -5.66
C ALA A 31 3.30 -44.21 -6.81
N VAL A 32 3.12 -43.71 -8.03
CA VAL A 32 2.85 -44.54 -9.21
C VAL A 32 4.05 -45.42 -9.55
N THR A 33 5.27 -44.88 -9.53
CA THR A 33 6.48 -45.66 -9.79
C THR A 33 6.74 -46.69 -8.69
N ALA A 34 6.38 -46.41 -7.44
CA ALA A 34 6.47 -47.36 -6.34
C ALA A 34 5.54 -48.57 -6.58
N LEU A 35 4.29 -48.31 -6.99
CA LEU A 35 3.33 -49.37 -7.35
C LEU A 35 3.78 -50.19 -8.56
N ALA A 36 4.49 -49.57 -9.49
CA ALA A 36 5.10 -50.22 -10.66
C ALA A 36 6.44 -50.90 -10.36
N ARG A 37 6.93 -50.88 -9.10
CA ARG A 37 8.22 -51.43 -8.67
C ARG A 37 9.43 -50.85 -9.43
N LEU A 38 9.38 -49.55 -9.75
CA LEU A 38 10.48 -48.81 -10.35
C LEU A 38 11.23 -48.05 -9.25
N GLU A 39 12.10 -48.74 -8.52
CA GLU A 39 12.74 -48.25 -7.29
C GLU A 39 13.59 -46.99 -7.52
N ILE A 40 14.50 -47.00 -8.50
CA ILE A 40 15.35 -45.85 -8.81
C ILE A 40 14.52 -44.61 -9.15
N ALA A 41 13.49 -44.79 -9.99
CA ALA A 41 12.59 -43.70 -10.38
C ALA A 41 11.84 -43.17 -9.15
N THR A 42 11.35 -44.06 -8.29
CA THR A 42 10.66 -43.71 -7.05
C THR A 42 11.56 -42.91 -6.13
N THR A 43 12.78 -43.36 -5.86
CA THR A 43 13.74 -42.67 -5.00
C THR A 43 14.06 -41.27 -5.53
N VAL A 44 14.36 -41.14 -6.83
CA VAL A 44 14.65 -39.83 -7.44
C VAL A 44 13.45 -38.89 -7.34
N LEU A 45 12.26 -39.33 -7.75
CA LEU A 45 11.05 -38.50 -7.72
C LEU A 45 10.67 -38.10 -6.29
N LEU A 46 10.82 -39.01 -5.33
CA LEU A 46 10.49 -38.78 -3.93
C LEU A 46 11.43 -37.74 -3.31
N LEU A 47 12.75 -37.83 -3.54
CA LEU A 47 13.73 -36.84 -3.06
C LEU A 47 13.55 -35.48 -3.74
N LEU A 48 13.27 -35.45 -5.05
CA LEU A 48 12.94 -34.21 -5.76
C LEU A 48 11.64 -33.57 -5.22
N SER A 49 10.65 -34.38 -4.83
CA SER A 49 9.41 -33.87 -4.21
C SER A 49 9.64 -33.13 -2.89
N VAL A 50 10.71 -33.48 -2.15
CA VAL A 50 11.12 -32.79 -0.92
C VAL A 50 11.74 -31.43 -1.27
N LEU A 51 12.63 -31.39 -2.28
CA LEU A 51 13.22 -30.13 -2.77
C LEU A 51 12.15 -29.16 -3.31
N GLY A 52 11.06 -29.69 -3.86
CA GLY A 52 9.88 -28.92 -4.28
C GLY A 52 9.29 -28.04 -3.17
N GLU A 53 9.48 -28.37 -1.89
CA GLU A 53 9.01 -27.54 -0.77
C GLU A 53 9.62 -26.13 -0.79
N ILE A 54 10.86 -25.99 -1.30
CA ILE A 54 11.52 -24.69 -1.49
C ILE A 54 10.81 -23.88 -2.58
N VAL A 55 10.43 -24.54 -3.68
CA VAL A 55 9.70 -23.91 -4.78
C VAL A 55 8.32 -23.46 -4.30
N LEU A 56 7.60 -24.33 -3.58
CA LEU A 56 6.31 -24.01 -2.96
C LEU A 56 6.43 -22.84 -1.97
N ALA A 57 7.54 -22.74 -1.23
CA ALA A 57 7.78 -21.62 -0.31
C ALA A 57 8.04 -20.28 -0.99
N ARG A 58 8.77 -20.30 -2.10
CA ARG A 58 9.17 -19.07 -2.79
C ARG A 58 8.11 -18.58 -3.77
N ARG A 59 7.41 -19.50 -4.43
CA ARG A 59 6.58 -19.20 -5.62
C ARG A 59 5.12 -19.61 -5.47
N GLY A 60 4.76 -20.39 -4.45
CA GLY A 60 3.44 -21.00 -4.33
C GLY A 60 2.62 -20.53 -3.14
N ARG A 61 2.61 -19.23 -2.78
CA ARG A 61 1.87 -18.72 -1.60
C ARG A 61 0.39 -19.11 -1.62
N SER A 62 -0.31 -18.86 -2.73
CA SER A 62 -1.73 -19.19 -2.89
C SER A 62 -1.98 -20.70 -2.80
N LEU A 63 -1.11 -21.51 -3.41
CA LEU A 63 -1.21 -22.97 -3.36
C LEU A 63 -0.97 -23.49 -1.95
N ARG A 64 0.01 -22.94 -1.23
CA ARG A 64 0.29 -23.29 0.16
C ARG A 64 -0.93 -23.06 1.06
N GLU A 65 -1.62 -21.94 0.90
CA GLU A 65 -2.85 -21.66 1.66
C GLU A 65 -3.93 -22.70 1.38
N ILE A 66 -4.09 -23.13 0.12
CA ILE A 66 -5.04 -24.19 -0.26
C ILE A 66 -4.63 -25.54 0.35
N LEU A 67 -3.35 -25.90 0.30
CA LEU A 67 -2.83 -27.13 0.88
C LEU A 67 -3.00 -27.16 2.40
N ASP A 68 -2.71 -26.03 3.07
CA ASP A 68 -2.91 -25.88 4.51
C ASP A 68 -4.41 -26.02 4.86
N GLN A 69 -5.34 -25.49 4.04
CA GLN A 69 -6.79 -25.66 4.20
C GLN A 69 -7.27 -27.10 3.95
N ALA A 70 -6.63 -27.82 3.04
CA ALA A 70 -6.93 -29.22 2.72
C ALA A 70 -6.29 -30.21 3.71
N ALA A 71 -5.70 -29.73 4.82
CA ALA A 71 -4.92 -30.52 5.77
C ALA A 71 -3.71 -31.24 5.14
N LEU A 72 -3.29 -30.83 3.94
CA LEU A 72 -2.11 -31.32 3.23
C LEU A 72 -0.89 -30.44 3.55
N GLY A 73 -0.71 -30.06 4.81
CA GLY A 73 0.47 -29.30 5.29
C GLY A 73 1.78 -30.10 5.22
N ILE A 74 2.90 -29.51 5.64
CA ILE A 74 4.22 -30.15 5.63
C ILE A 74 4.23 -31.52 6.33
N PRO A 75 3.65 -31.71 7.54
CA PRO A 75 3.66 -33.00 8.22
C PRO A 75 2.94 -34.09 7.40
N MET A 76 1.77 -33.77 6.83
CA MET A 76 1.00 -34.72 6.03
C MET A 76 1.75 -35.10 4.74
N ARG A 77 2.33 -34.13 4.04
CA ARG A 77 3.14 -34.41 2.84
C ARG A 77 4.36 -35.27 3.19
N PHE A 78 5.00 -35.03 4.33
CA PHE A 78 6.08 -35.89 4.81
C PHE A 78 5.60 -37.32 5.12
N VAL A 79 4.47 -37.49 5.81
CA VAL A 79 3.89 -38.83 6.07
C VAL A 79 3.58 -39.56 4.77
N LEU A 80 3.00 -38.89 3.77
CA LEU A 80 2.77 -39.47 2.45
C LEU A 80 4.09 -39.90 1.78
N ARG A 81 5.16 -39.11 1.92
CA ARG A 81 6.49 -39.50 1.42
C ARG A 81 7.04 -40.74 2.13
N VAL A 82 6.81 -40.86 3.44
CA VAL A 82 7.20 -42.04 4.22
C VAL A 82 6.42 -43.27 3.75
N VAL A 83 5.11 -43.15 3.52
CA VAL A 83 4.29 -44.27 2.99
C VAL A 83 4.83 -44.73 1.63
N VAL A 84 5.07 -43.80 0.70
CA VAL A 84 5.67 -44.13 -0.61
C VAL A 84 7.07 -44.74 -0.45
N GLY A 85 7.88 -44.21 0.47
CA GLY A 85 9.21 -44.73 0.77
C GLY A 85 9.17 -46.15 1.34
N VAL A 86 8.25 -46.46 2.25
CA VAL A 86 8.03 -47.81 2.78
C VAL A 86 7.57 -48.77 1.68
N LEU A 87 6.68 -48.33 0.78
CA LEU A 87 6.24 -49.12 -0.38
C LEU A 87 7.37 -49.41 -1.37
N ALA A 88 8.30 -48.46 -1.57
CA ALA A 88 9.49 -48.66 -2.39
C ALA A 88 10.53 -49.55 -1.68
N ALA A 89 10.50 -49.55 -0.35
CA ALA A 89 11.43 -50.26 0.52
C ALA A 89 10.98 -51.68 0.89
N THR A 90 9.89 -52.20 0.32
CA THR A 90 9.43 -53.58 0.62
C THR A 90 10.41 -54.65 0.13
N ASP A 91 11.34 -54.29 -0.75
CA ASP A 91 12.44 -55.14 -1.23
C ASP A 91 13.77 -54.86 -0.50
N LEU A 92 13.78 -54.04 0.58
CA LEU A 92 14.96 -53.81 1.41
C LEU A 92 15.47 -55.10 2.04
N ASN A 93 16.76 -55.39 1.83
CA ASN A 93 17.45 -56.57 2.37
C ASN A 93 17.61 -56.57 3.90
N ASP A 94 17.39 -55.44 4.58
CA ASP A 94 17.61 -55.25 6.02
C ASP A 94 16.34 -54.83 6.78
N ALA A 95 15.72 -55.79 7.47
CA ALA A 95 14.54 -55.57 8.30
C ALA A 95 14.79 -54.66 9.51
N ASP A 96 16.04 -54.53 9.98
CA ASP A 96 16.41 -53.59 11.03
C ASP A 96 16.47 -52.16 10.48
N ALA A 97 16.95 -51.97 9.25
CA ALA A 97 16.98 -50.66 8.59
C ALA A 97 15.56 -50.11 8.33
N LEU A 98 14.63 -50.97 7.88
CA LEU A 98 13.22 -50.58 7.71
C LEU A 98 12.57 -50.19 9.05
N ARG A 99 12.82 -50.95 10.12
CA ARG A 99 12.32 -50.62 11.47
C ARG A 99 12.90 -49.30 11.97
N ALA A 100 14.19 -49.07 11.78
CA ALA A 100 14.85 -47.82 12.12
C ALA A 100 14.26 -46.63 11.33
N PHE A 101 14.05 -46.80 10.02
CA PHE A 101 13.44 -45.79 9.17
C PHE A 101 12.04 -45.40 9.65
N VAL A 102 11.15 -46.37 9.85
CA VAL A 102 9.78 -46.12 10.33
C VAL A 102 9.79 -45.46 11.71
N ALA A 103 10.62 -45.94 12.64
CA ALA A 103 10.71 -45.36 13.97
C ALA A 103 11.17 -43.88 13.95
N VAL A 104 12.26 -43.58 13.22
CA VAL A 104 12.75 -42.21 13.04
C VAL A 104 11.69 -41.35 12.34
N ALA A 105 11.08 -41.84 11.27
CA ALA A 105 10.10 -41.11 10.50
C ALA A 105 8.87 -40.73 11.34
N LEU A 106 8.40 -41.63 12.21
CA LEU A 106 7.30 -41.33 13.14
C LEU A 106 7.66 -40.22 14.14
N VAL A 107 8.85 -40.29 14.75
CA VAL A 107 9.31 -39.26 15.71
C VAL A 107 9.54 -37.92 14.99
N TYR A 108 10.09 -37.94 13.78
CA TYR A 108 10.30 -36.75 12.98
C TYR A 108 8.97 -36.13 12.51
N ALA A 109 7.99 -36.95 12.11
CA ALA A 109 6.64 -36.48 11.80
C ALA A 109 5.99 -35.80 13.01
N LEU A 110 6.17 -36.34 14.22
CA LEU A 110 5.71 -35.69 15.46
C LEU A 110 6.42 -34.35 15.70
N ALA A 111 7.72 -34.24 15.43
CA ALA A 111 8.46 -32.98 15.51
C ALA A 111 7.93 -31.93 14.51
N LEU A 112 7.61 -32.33 13.28
CA LEU A 112 6.95 -31.49 12.29
C LEU A 112 5.55 -31.06 12.75
N CYS A 113 4.76 -31.97 13.33
CA CYS A 113 3.45 -31.63 13.91
C CYS A 113 3.58 -30.62 15.05
N GLY A 114 4.57 -30.76 15.94
CA GLY A 114 4.82 -29.78 17.01
C GLY A 114 5.16 -28.38 16.46
N ARG A 115 5.92 -28.33 15.37
CA ARG A 115 6.24 -27.08 14.65
C ARG A 115 5.00 -26.44 14.02
N GLU A 116 4.16 -27.21 13.35
CA GLU A 116 2.90 -26.70 12.79
C GLU A 116 1.91 -26.30 13.89
N LEU A 117 1.87 -27.02 15.01
CA LEU A 117 1.06 -26.64 16.17
C LEU A 117 1.50 -25.29 16.73
N HIS A 118 2.81 -25.03 16.82
CA HIS A 118 3.32 -23.71 17.23
C HIS A 118 2.97 -22.62 16.22
N ARG A 119 3.05 -22.91 14.91
CA ARG A 119 2.63 -21.98 13.86
C ARG A 119 1.13 -21.66 13.94
N GLU A 120 0.30 -22.67 14.17
CA GLU A 120 -1.14 -22.52 14.34
C GLU A 120 -1.48 -21.72 15.60
N TYR A 121 -0.82 -22.02 16.72
CA TYR A 121 -0.90 -21.22 17.94
C TYR A 121 -0.57 -19.75 17.67
N ARG A 122 0.41 -19.43 16.81
CA ARG A 122 0.72 -18.04 16.45
C ARG A 122 -0.34 -17.41 15.55
N ARG A 123 -0.96 -18.19 14.66
CA ARG A 123 -2.00 -17.73 13.74
C ARG A 123 -3.29 -17.35 14.46
N VAL A 124 -3.79 -18.22 15.34
CA VAL A 124 -5.12 -18.04 15.99
C VAL A 124 -5.01 -17.58 17.44
N GLY A 125 -3.81 -17.62 18.02
CA GLY A 125 -3.60 -17.35 19.43
C GLY A 125 -3.61 -15.87 19.82
N PRO A 126 -3.28 -15.60 21.09
CA PRO A 126 -3.47 -14.30 21.73
C PRO A 126 -2.33 -13.30 21.49
N LEU A 127 -1.27 -13.70 20.77
CA LEU A 127 -0.14 -12.84 20.44
C LEU A 127 -0.47 -12.14 19.13
N ARG A 128 -0.77 -10.85 19.19
CA ARG A 128 -1.24 -10.13 18.00
C ARG A 128 -0.06 -9.56 17.23
N PRO A 129 -0.10 -9.61 15.89
CA PRO A 129 0.98 -9.06 15.08
C PRO A 129 1.06 -7.55 15.21
N MET A 130 2.29 -7.04 15.23
CA MET A 130 2.56 -5.62 15.16
C MET A 130 3.96 -5.36 14.62
N ARG A 131 4.15 -4.17 14.05
CA ARG A 131 5.43 -3.75 13.48
C ARG A 131 5.68 -2.28 13.84
N SER A 132 6.94 -1.89 13.84
CA SER A 132 7.31 -0.50 14.08
C SER A 132 8.47 -0.06 13.20
N ARG A 133 8.56 1.26 12.98
CA ARG A 133 9.70 1.97 12.37
C ARG A 133 10.03 3.16 13.26
N ASN A 134 11.30 3.49 13.36
CA ASN A 134 11.79 4.65 14.12
C ASN A 134 11.32 4.67 15.60
N ILE A 135 10.99 3.49 16.15
CA ILE A 135 10.75 3.27 17.59
C ILE A 135 11.98 2.52 18.10
N THR A 136 12.54 2.96 19.23
CA THR A 136 13.77 2.39 19.81
C THR A 136 13.66 0.86 19.96
N GLY A 137 14.61 0.13 19.39
CA GLY A 137 14.64 -1.34 19.39
C GLY A 137 13.75 -2.02 18.34
N SER A 138 13.00 -1.26 17.54
CA SER A 138 12.09 -1.76 16.48
C SER A 138 11.20 -2.92 16.95
N PRO A 139 10.45 -2.76 18.05
CA PRO A 139 9.61 -3.81 18.60
C PRO A 139 8.65 -4.34 17.54
N SER A 140 8.58 -5.67 17.44
CA SER A 140 7.73 -6.35 16.46
C SER A 140 7.28 -7.71 16.94
N ILE A 141 6.10 -8.11 16.46
CA ILE A 141 5.52 -9.44 16.64
C ILE A 141 5.10 -9.92 15.25
N SER A 142 5.78 -10.95 14.75
CA SER A 142 5.44 -11.55 13.47
C SER A 142 4.12 -12.33 13.53
N VAL A 143 3.43 -12.42 12.39
CA VAL A 143 2.20 -13.21 12.23
C VAL A 143 2.43 -14.69 12.51
N ALA A 144 3.57 -15.21 12.05
CA ALA A 144 3.96 -16.61 12.19
C ALA A 144 5.44 -16.71 12.63
N PRO A 145 5.87 -17.86 13.20
CA PRO A 145 7.29 -18.11 13.40
C PRO A 145 8.04 -18.19 12.05
N PRO A 146 9.37 -17.98 12.04
CA PRO A 146 10.18 -18.10 10.82
C PRO A 146 9.94 -19.45 10.13
N PRO A 147 9.70 -19.49 8.80
CA PRO A 147 9.28 -20.70 8.12
C PRO A 147 10.39 -21.77 8.00
N ARG A 148 11.67 -21.38 8.02
CA ARG A 148 12.86 -22.27 8.02
C ARG A 148 12.74 -23.45 7.04
N VAL A 149 12.32 -23.15 5.81
CA VAL A 149 11.97 -24.17 4.80
C VAL A 149 13.20 -24.96 4.39
N VAL A 150 14.37 -24.33 4.32
CA VAL A 150 15.62 -25.02 3.96
C VAL A 150 15.97 -26.06 5.01
N GLU A 151 15.89 -25.70 6.29
CA GLU A 151 16.15 -26.59 7.42
C GLU A 151 15.16 -27.76 7.47
N VAL A 152 13.88 -27.48 7.19
CA VAL A 152 12.85 -28.52 7.06
C VAL A 152 13.15 -29.47 5.90
N VAL A 153 13.60 -28.96 4.75
CA VAL A 153 13.97 -29.78 3.59
C VAL A 153 15.20 -30.63 3.86
N VAL A 154 16.27 -30.04 4.40
CA VAL A 154 17.50 -30.75 4.75
C VAL A 154 17.23 -31.88 5.73
N THR A 155 16.42 -31.62 6.77
CA THR A 155 16.08 -32.65 7.75
C THR A 155 15.16 -33.72 7.20
N GLN A 156 14.21 -33.40 6.31
CA GLN A 156 13.42 -34.41 5.60
C GLN A 156 14.29 -35.31 4.74
N LEU A 157 15.26 -34.74 4.00
CA LEU A 157 16.20 -35.51 3.19
C LEU A 157 17.09 -36.41 4.06
N ALA A 158 17.56 -35.92 5.22
CA ALA A 158 18.36 -36.72 6.15
C ALA A 158 17.59 -37.90 6.77
N VAL A 159 16.25 -37.82 6.85
CA VAL A 159 15.39 -38.94 7.31
C VAL A 159 15.07 -39.91 6.16
N LEU A 160 14.79 -39.39 4.95
CA LEU A 160 14.32 -40.21 3.82
C LEU A 160 15.47 -40.84 3.03
N ALA A 161 16.50 -40.07 2.68
CA ALA A 161 17.54 -40.50 1.74
C ALA A 161 18.34 -41.73 2.20
N PRO A 162 18.76 -41.86 3.48
CA PRO A 162 19.53 -43.03 3.89
C PRO A 162 18.75 -44.34 3.71
N ALA A 163 17.46 -44.36 4.03
CA ALA A 163 16.63 -45.55 3.88
C ALA A 163 16.37 -45.87 2.40
N LEU A 164 16.11 -44.86 1.57
CA LEU A 164 15.86 -45.03 0.13
C LEU A 164 17.11 -45.40 -0.69
N LEU A 165 18.30 -45.18 -0.12
CA LEU A 165 19.59 -45.54 -0.69
C LEU A 165 20.21 -46.78 -0.01
N GLU A 166 19.38 -47.56 0.69
CA GLU A 166 19.76 -48.85 1.30
C GLU A 166 20.91 -48.76 2.31
N ALA A 167 21.00 -47.66 3.07
CA ALA A 167 21.98 -47.52 4.13
C ALA A 167 21.72 -48.51 5.30
N PRO A 168 22.77 -48.93 6.03
CA PRO A 168 22.61 -49.82 7.19
C PRO A 168 21.81 -49.14 8.32
N ALA A 169 21.12 -49.95 9.12
CA ALA A 169 20.20 -49.48 10.17
C ALA A 169 20.79 -48.42 11.12
N TRP A 170 22.07 -48.56 11.51
CA TRP A 170 22.73 -47.60 12.39
C TRP A 170 22.87 -46.21 11.76
N LEU A 171 23.10 -46.14 10.43
CA LEU A 171 23.28 -44.86 9.72
C LEU A 171 21.93 -44.18 9.51
N VAL A 172 20.88 -44.94 9.18
CA VAL A 172 19.49 -44.47 9.12
C VAL A 172 19.08 -43.89 10.48
N GLY A 173 19.32 -44.63 11.56
CA GLY A 173 19.05 -44.19 12.92
C GLY A 173 19.82 -42.92 13.31
N ALA A 174 21.12 -42.87 13.02
CA ALA A 174 21.99 -41.74 13.39
C ALA A 174 21.64 -40.45 12.65
N LEU A 175 21.49 -40.50 11.32
CA LEU A 175 21.11 -39.32 10.52
C LEU A 175 19.68 -38.87 10.83
N GLY A 176 18.77 -39.82 11.07
CA GLY A 176 17.43 -39.57 11.54
C GLY A 176 17.38 -38.83 12.88
N ALA A 177 18.11 -39.34 13.87
CA ALA A 177 18.23 -38.71 15.18
C ALA A 177 18.85 -37.30 15.08
N ALA A 178 19.91 -37.14 14.28
CA ALA A 178 20.52 -35.84 14.03
C ALA A 178 19.54 -34.84 13.39
N ALA A 179 18.72 -35.30 12.43
CA ALA A 179 17.69 -34.49 11.79
C ALA A 179 16.60 -34.03 12.79
N ILE A 180 16.16 -34.92 13.68
CA ILE A 180 15.19 -34.60 14.75
C ILE A 180 15.79 -33.58 15.72
N VAL A 181 17.01 -33.81 16.20
CA VAL A 181 17.71 -32.91 17.12
C VAL A 181 17.90 -31.54 16.48
N TYR A 182 18.32 -31.48 15.22
CA TYR A 182 18.48 -30.21 14.51
C TYR A 182 17.14 -29.49 14.33
N LEU A 183 16.08 -30.20 13.90
CA LEU A 183 14.74 -29.60 13.76
C LEU A 183 14.21 -29.06 15.10
N ALA A 184 14.45 -29.77 16.19
CA ALA A 184 14.11 -29.34 17.54
C ALA A 184 14.93 -28.11 17.95
N ALA A 185 16.25 -28.11 17.71
CA ALA A 185 17.14 -26.99 18.02
C ALA A 185 16.74 -25.70 17.30
N VAL A 186 16.23 -25.79 16.07
CA VAL A 186 15.73 -24.62 15.33
C VAL A 186 14.31 -24.21 15.74
N THR A 187 13.47 -25.13 16.20
CA THR A 187 12.05 -24.84 16.50
C THR A 187 11.81 -24.42 17.95
N LEU A 188 12.46 -25.06 18.92
CA LEU A 188 12.26 -24.81 20.35
C LEU A 188 12.53 -23.37 20.79
N PRO A 189 13.55 -22.64 20.27
CA PRO A 189 13.76 -21.23 20.62
C PRO A 189 12.57 -20.33 20.25
N ASP A 190 11.95 -20.55 19.08
CA ASP A 190 10.80 -19.76 18.61
C ASP A 190 9.55 -20.04 19.46
N ALA A 191 9.35 -21.32 19.82
CA ALA A 191 8.30 -21.75 20.73
C ALA A 191 8.48 -21.13 22.13
N ARG A 192 9.70 -21.21 22.68
CA ARG A 192 10.06 -20.60 23.98
C ARG A 192 9.86 -19.09 23.97
N ARG A 193 10.25 -18.39 22.91
CA ARG A 193 10.01 -16.94 22.77
C ARG A 193 8.51 -16.64 22.80
N SER A 194 7.71 -17.39 22.06
CA SER A 194 6.24 -17.23 22.03
C SER A 194 5.61 -17.52 23.39
N TRP A 195 6.07 -18.55 24.08
CA TRP A 195 5.62 -18.88 25.42
C TRP A 195 5.98 -17.78 26.42
N ARG A 196 7.22 -17.27 26.42
CA ARG A 196 7.65 -16.15 27.27
C ARG A 196 6.81 -14.90 27.05
N MET A 197 6.56 -14.53 25.79
CA MET A 197 5.68 -13.40 25.46
C MET A 197 4.25 -13.62 25.99
N ARG A 198 3.73 -14.84 25.91
CA ARG A 198 2.42 -15.19 26.45
C ARG A 198 2.38 -15.10 27.97
N GLN A 199 3.41 -15.58 28.66
CA GLN A 199 3.48 -15.49 30.12
C GLN A 199 3.55 -14.04 30.58
N ALA A 200 4.38 -13.22 29.94
CA ALA A 200 4.45 -11.78 30.21
C ALA A 200 3.09 -11.08 29.99
N LYS A 201 2.39 -11.42 28.89
CA LYS A 201 1.03 -10.91 28.61
C LYS A 201 0.02 -11.32 29.69
N ARG A 202 0.10 -12.55 30.20
CA ARG A 202 -0.77 -13.00 31.29
C ARG A 202 -0.47 -12.30 32.61
N ALA A 203 0.82 -12.09 32.90
CA ALA A 203 1.26 -11.47 34.14
C ALA A 203 0.99 -9.95 34.19
N THR A 204 1.14 -9.27 33.06
CA THR A 204 1.17 -7.78 33.03
C THR A 204 0.12 -7.14 32.12
N GLY A 205 -0.66 -7.92 31.37
CA GLY A 205 -1.50 -7.44 30.28
C GLY A 205 -0.73 -7.19 28.97
N PHE A 206 0.58 -6.90 29.05
CA PHE A 206 1.42 -6.54 27.91
C PHE A 206 2.33 -7.66 27.43
N THR A 207 2.50 -7.79 26.11
CA THR A 207 3.67 -8.48 25.58
C THR A 207 4.92 -7.60 25.74
N PRO A 208 6.13 -8.16 25.86
CA PRO A 208 7.34 -7.34 25.98
C PRO A 208 7.52 -6.35 24.82
N PRO A 209 7.25 -6.73 23.54
CA PRO A 209 7.27 -5.74 22.46
C PRO A 209 6.22 -4.64 22.62
N LEU A 210 4.99 -4.95 23.04
CA LEU A 210 3.94 -3.93 23.24
C LEU A 210 4.28 -3.01 24.42
N ARG A 211 4.90 -3.55 25.48
CA ARG A 211 5.43 -2.76 26.58
C ARG A 211 6.54 -1.82 26.11
N ALA A 212 7.47 -2.28 25.27
CA ALA A 212 8.49 -1.40 24.70
C ALA A 212 7.90 -0.26 23.85
N VAL A 213 6.75 -0.48 23.19
CA VAL A 213 6.01 0.59 22.52
C VAL A 213 5.40 1.57 23.54
N GLN A 214 4.82 1.08 24.63
CA GLN A 214 4.32 1.95 25.70
C GLN A 214 5.45 2.77 26.34
N ASP A 215 6.57 2.14 26.71
CA ASP A 215 7.72 2.82 27.30
C ASP A 215 8.29 3.88 26.33
N PHE A 216 8.23 3.62 25.02
CA PHE A 216 8.56 4.62 24.00
C PHE A 216 7.56 5.78 23.97
N ILE A 217 6.26 5.53 24.02
CA ILE A 217 5.23 6.58 24.08
C ILE A 217 5.44 7.45 25.34
N ASP A 218 5.70 6.82 26.48
CA ASP A 218 5.89 7.52 27.76
C ASP A 218 7.13 8.43 27.77
N SER A 219 8.19 8.03 27.06
CA SER A 219 9.45 8.78 26.94
C SER A 219 9.45 9.80 25.80
N TYR A 220 8.93 9.44 24.63
CA TYR A 220 8.84 10.32 23.46
C TYR A 220 7.75 11.39 23.63
N ARG A 221 6.69 11.08 24.40
CA ARG A 221 5.55 11.94 24.71
C ARG A 221 4.96 12.59 23.45
N PRO A 222 4.46 11.80 22.47
CA PRO A 222 3.85 12.37 21.27
C PRO A 222 2.70 13.29 21.66
N GLU A 223 2.67 14.51 21.13
CA GLU A 223 1.56 15.46 21.29
C GLU A 223 0.57 15.34 20.12
N VAL A 224 1.08 15.00 18.93
CA VAL A 224 0.29 14.84 17.70
C VAL A 224 0.42 13.39 17.23
N VAL A 225 -0.72 12.77 16.92
CA VAL A 225 -0.75 11.48 16.25
C VAL A 225 -1.46 11.56 14.91
N VAL A 226 -0.98 10.81 13.93
CA VAL A 226 -1.71 10.60 12.67
C VAL A 226 -2.23 9.18 12.66
N HIS A 227 -3.55 9.03 12.66
CA HIS A 227 -4.20 7.73 12.76
C HIS A 227 -4.89 7.37 11.45
N LEU A 228 -4.45 6.26 10.85
CA LEU A 228 -4.93 5.84 9.53
C LEU A 228 -5.17 4.33 9.45
N SER A 229 -6.27 3.98 8.80
CA SER A 229 -6.55 2.66 8.27
C SER A 229 -7.01 2.76 6.81
N GLY A 230 -6.75 1.74 6.01
CA GLY A 230 -7.11 1.73 4.59
C GLY A 230 -6.66 0.48 3.84
N PRO A 231 -7.28 0.19 2.67
CA PRO A 231 -6.96 -0.97 1.86
C PRO A 231 -5.58 -0.86 1.20
N MET A 232 -5.11 -1.95 0.58
CA MET A 232 -3.89 -1.94 -0.23
C MET A 232 -3.96 -0.83 -1.30
N GLY A 233 -2.90 -0.03 -1.42
CA GLY A 233 -2.83 1.11 -2.35
C GLY A 233 -3.29 2.44 -1.77
N SER A 234 -3.80 2.50 -0.53
CA SER A 234 -4.20 3.76 0.11
C SER A 234 -3.05 4.57 0.74
N ALA A 235 -1.81 4.10 0.65
CA ALA A 235 -0.67 4.80 1.26
C ALA A 235 -0.39 6.20 0.68
N TYR A 236 -0.89 6.51 -0.52
CA TYR A 236 -0.84 7.87 -1.05
C TYR A 236 -1.50 8.90 -0.10
N GLN A 237 -2.48 8.46 0.71
CA GLN A 237 -3.20 9.31 1.65
C GLN A 237 -2.31 9.84 2.77
N ILE A 238 -1.41 9.02 3.32
CA ILE A 238 -0.44 9.48 4.32
C ILE A 238 0.80 10.07 3.67
N ASN A 239 1.24 9.51 2.53
CA ASN A 239 2.46 9.96 1.84
C ASN A 239 2.39 11.43 1.41
N THR A 240 1.19 11.97 1.17
CA THR A 240 0.98 13.39 0.85
C THR A 240 1.23 14.32 2.05
N TRP A 241 1.18 13.81 3.28
CA TRP A 241 1.33 14.60 4.51
C TRP A 241 2.70 14.48 5.18
N LEU A 242 3.53 13.50 4.81
CA LEU A 242 4.76 13.19 5.54
C LEU A 242 5.67 14.40 5.72
N ASP A 243 5.93 15.17 4.66
CA ASP A 243 6.83 16.32 4.73
C ASP A 243 6.26 17.42 5.66
N ALA A 244 4.94 17.63 5.63
CA ALA A 244 4.27 18.58 6.52
C ALA A 244 4.29 18.10 7.98
N LEU A 245 4.11 16.81 8.22
CA LEU A 245 4.18 16.20 9.55
C LEU A 245 5.60 16.22 10.13
N GLU A 246 6.62 15.99 9.29
CA GLU A 246 8.03 16.09 9.67
C GLU A 246 8.45 17.52 10.01
N SER A 247 7.73 18.52 9.48
CA SER A 247 7.97 19.93 9.77
C SER A 247 7.33 20.41 11.08
N LEU A 248 6.47 19.61 11.73
CA LEU A 248 5.77 20.04 12.94
C LEU A 248 6.74 20.29 14.11
N ARG A 249 6.40 21.29 14.93
CA ARG A 249 7.16 21.68 16.13
C ARG A 249 6.97 20.65 17.26
N GLN A 250 5.83 19.98 17.26
CA GLN A 250 5.43 18.96 18.21
C GLN A 250 6.06 17.60 17.89
N PRO A 251 6.29 16.75 18.91
CA PRO A 251 6.60 15.34 18.69
C PRO A 251 5.40 14.61 18.03
N VAL A 252 5.62 14.04 16.84
CA VAL A 252 4.60 13.38 16.02
C VAL A 252 4.79 11.87 16.01
N MET A 253 3.71 11.10 16.09
CA MET A 253 3.72 9.65 15.90
C MET A 253 2.65 9.18 14.90
N ILE A 254 3.02 8.26 14.00
CA ILE A 254 2.08 7.68 13.02
C ILE A 254 1.56 6.34 13.53
N LEU A 255 0.24 6.17 13.52
CA LEU A 255 -0.47 4.98 13.94
C LEU A 255 -1.22 4.38 12.76
N LEU A 256 -0.80 3.19 12.33
CA LEU A 256 -1.38 2.46 11.20
C LEU A 256 -2.11 1.21 11.68
N ARG A 257 -3.26 0.91 11.08
CA ARG A 257 -4.05 -0.30 11.42
C ARG A 257 -3.90 -1.45 10.42
N ASP A 258 -3.14 -1.26 9.35
CA ASP A 258 -3.06 -2.22 8.22
C ASP A 258 -1.60 -2.49 7.77
N GLU A 259 -1.28 -3.75 7.48
CA GLU A 259 0.07 -4.16 6.97
C GLU A 259 0.43 -3.44 5.69
N ALA A 260 -0.53 -3.42 4.76
CA ALA A 260 -0.29 -2.95 3.40
C ALA A 260 0.05 -1.47 3.41
N LEU A 261 -0.59 -0.69 4.28
CA LEU A 261 -0.25 0.70 4.52
C LEU A 261 1.16 0.84 5.06
N PHE A 262 1.51 0.07 6.10
CA PHE A 262 2.86 0.12 6.66
C PHE A 262 3.91 -0.20 5.60
N ASP A 263 3.73 -1.24 4.78
CA ASP A 263 4.71 -1.62 3.75
C ASP A 263 4.85 -0.62 2.60
N THR A 264 3.77 0.08 2.24
CA THR A 264 3.76 1.01 1.09
C THR A 264 3.92 2.49 1.46
N MET A 265 3.82 2.83 2.76
CA MET A 265 4.16 4.17 3.26
C MET A 265 5.63 4.47 2.98
N ARG A 266 5.90 5.67 2.46
CA ARG A 266 7.25 6.19 2.17
C ARG A 266 8.09 6.16 3.46
N ARG A 267 9.42 6.08 3.29
CA ARG A 267 10.33 6.26 4.42
C ARG A 267 10.17 7.68 4.97
N THR A 268 10.21 7.77 6.30
CA THR A 268 10.09 8.99 7.10
C THR A 268 10.97 8.83 8.33
N SER A 269 11.33 9.94 8.96
CA SER A 269 11.97 9.97 10.28
C SER A 269 10.99 9.72 11.43
N LEU A 270 9.68 9.88 11.19
CA LEU A 270 8.65 9.83 12.22
C LEU A 270 8.48 8.41 12.82
N PRO A 271 8.36 8.30 14.16
CA PRO A 271 7.98 7.05 14.83
C PRO A 271 6.66 6.52 14.28
N THR A 272 6.66 5.27 13.84
CA THR A 272 5.49 4.63 13.23
C THR A 272 5.20 3.29 13.88
N LEU A 273 3.95 3.09 14.31
CA LEU A 273 3.43 1.83 14.82
C LEU A 273 2.36 1.29 13.88
N GLU A 274 2.49 0.03 13.47
CA GLU A 274 1.42 -0.75 12.86
C GLU A 274 0.88 -1.75 13.88
N LEU A 275 -0.39 -1.59 14.25
CA LEU A 275 -1.06 -2.44 15.24
C LEU A 275 -2.52 -2.65 14.83
N ARG A 276 -2.85 -3.84 14.33
CA ARG A 276 -4.21 -4.13 13.81
C ARG A 276 -5.23 -4.40 14.90
N ASP A 277 -4.80 -5.10 15.95
CA ASP A 277 -5.70 -5.60 16.98
C ASP A 277 -6.23 -4.45 17.83
N ALA A 278 -7.55 -4.27 17.81
CA ALA A 278 -8.25 -3.25 18.57
C ALA A 278 -8.03 -3.36 20.07
N GLY A 279 -7.96 -4.58 20.61
CA GLY A 279 -7.79 -4.82 22.03
C GLY A 279 -6.40 -4.42 22.51
N GLU A 280 -5.34 -4.75 21.78
CA GLU A 280 -3.97 -4.30 22.10
C GLU A 280 -3.80 -2.79 21.86
N PHE A 281 -4.44 -2.23 20.84
CA PHE A 281 -4.38 -0.78 20.60
C PHE A 281 -5.00 0.02 21.75
N LEU A 282 -6.16 -0.42 22.24
CA LEU A 282 -6.85 0.22 23.37
C LEU A 282 -6.16 -0.01 24.72
N GLN A 283 -5.14 -0.86 24.79
CA GLN A 283 -4.32 -1.02 26.00
C GLN A 283 -3.20 0.01 26.09
N LEU A 284 -2.80 0.60 24.95
CA LEU A 284 -1.80 1.66 24.96
C LEU A 284 -2.39 2.92 25.59
N ASP A 285 -1.61 3.53 26.47
CA ASP A 285 -1.93 4.83 27.05
C ASP A 285 -1.35 5.94 26.16
N PHE A 286 -2.25 6.79 25.67
CA PHE A 286 -1.95 7.94 24.83
C PHE A 286 -2.12 9.26 25.61
N HIS A 287 -1.94 9.27 26.93
CA HIS A 287 -2.17 10.46 27.74
C HIS A 287 -1.37 11.70 27.30
N SER A 288 -0.19 11.57 26.67
CA SER A 288 0.55 12.73 26.17
C SER A 288 -0.05 13.33 24.90
N VAL A 289 -0.84 12.55 24.16
CA VAL A 289 -1.44 12.95 22.89
C VAL A 289 -2.52 13.97 23.16
N LYS A 290 -2.48 15.07 22.42
CA LYS A 290 -3.42 16.19 22.47
C LYS A 290 -4.26 16.24 21.21
N VAL A 291 -3.65 15.93 20.06
CA VAL A 291 -4.28 16.03 18.74
C VAL A 291 -4.16 14.72 17.98
N ALA A 292 -5.25 14.31 17.33
CA ALA A 292 -5.27 13.22 16.36
C ALA A 292 -5.70 13.73 14.97
N LEU A 293 -4.83 13.56 13.99
CA LEU A 293 -5.07 13.92 12.59
C LEU A 293 -5.49 12.69 11.77
N TYR A 294 -6.51 12.86 10.93
CA TYR A 294 -7.10 11.77 10.14
C TYR A 294 -7.10 12.08 8.64
N PRO A 295 -6.23 11.40 7.86
CA PRO A 295 -6.23 11.56 6.41
C PRO A 295 -7.40 10.86 5.70
N SER A 296 -8.13 9.96 6.37
CA SER A 296 -9.22 9.20 5.76
C SER A 296 -10.34 8.84 6.75
N ASN A 297 -11.51 8.51 6.21
CA ASN A 297 -12.72 8.17 6.95
C ASN A 297 -12.96 6.66 6.94
N THR A 298 -12.14 5.90 7.65
CA THR A 298 -12.29 4.44 7.78
C THR A 298 -12.74 4.06 9.19
N GLY A 299 -13.59 3.03 9.29
CA GLY A 299 -14.22 2.64 10.57
C GLY A 299 -13.21 2.24 11.67
N ASN A 300 -12.03 1.75 11.29
CA ASN A 300 -10.96 1.42 12.23
C ASN A 300 -10.35 2.65 12.92
N ASN A 301 -10.63 3.87 12.46
CA ASN A 301 -10.14 5.11 13.07
C ASN A 301 -10.84 5.45 14.40
N ILE A 302 -11.96 4.80 14.73
CA ILE A 302 -12.78 5.06 15.94
C ILE A 302 -12.04 4.98 17.28
N HIS A 303 -10.91 4.26 17.33
CA HIS A 303 -10.23 3.93 18.59
C HIS A 303 -9.63 5.12 19.33
N LEU A 304 -9.24 6.18 18.60
CA LEU A 304 -8.78 7.43 19.23
C LEU A 304 -9.91 8.46 19.36
N LEU A 305 -10.90 8.45 18.46
CA LEU A 305 -12.08 9.34 18.54
C LEU A 305 -12.92 9.17 19.81
N ARG A 306 -12.81 8.02 20.48
CA ARG A 306 -13.48 7.76 21.77
C ARG A 306 -12.75 8.35 22.99
N LEU A 307 -11.56 8.93 22.81
CA LEU A 307 -10.77 9.49 23.92
C LEU A 307 -11.10 10.99 24.03
N PRO A 308 -11.88 11.42 25.04
CA PRO A 308 -12.41 12.79 25.11
C PRO A 308 -11.34 13.86 25.34
N GLN A 309 -10.11 13.47 25.68
CA GLN A 309 -8.98 14.37 25.91
C GLN A 309 -8.17 14.67 24.64
N ILE A 310 -8.46 13.98 23.54
CA ILE A 310 -7.76 14.14 22.25
C ILE A 310 -8.69 14.87 21.30
N VAL A 311 -8.28 16.06 20.86
CA VAL A 311 -9.02 16.82 19.86
C VAL A 311 -8.70 16.26 18.48
N SER A 312 -9.72 16.04 17.67
CA SER A 312 -9.63 15.33 16.41
C SER A 312 -9.84 16.24 15.21
N ALA A 313 -8.95 16.13 14.21
CA ALA A 313 -9.07 16.89 12.97
C ALA A 313 -9.03 15.96 11.75
N PHE A 314 -10.01 16.09 10.87
CA PHE A 314 -9.97 15.47 9.55
C PHE A 314 -9.20 16.36 8.59
N ILE A 315 -8.07 15.85 8.09
CA ILE A 315 -7.21 16.56 7.14
C ILE A 315 -7.39 16.05 5.71
N GLY A 316 -8.01 14.89 5.52
CA GLY A 316 -8.22 14.30 4.20
C GLY A 316 -6.90 13.97 3.47
N HIS A 317 -6.96 13.84 2.14
CA HIS A 317 -5.82 13.44 1.31
C HIS A 317 -5.86 14.06 -0.09
N GLY A 318 -6.54 15.19 -0.22
CA GLY A 318 -6.76 15.90 -1.46
C GLY A 318 -8.11 16.62 -1.45
N ASP A 319 -8.10 17.85 -1.91
CA ASP A 319 -9.28 18.67 -2.10
C ASP A 319 -9.65 18.60 -3.60
N SER A 320 -10.73 17.89 -3.97
CA SER A 320 -11.14 17.74 -5.37
C SER A 320 -12.66 17.76 -5.50
N ASP A 321 -13.15 18.13 -6.68
CA ASP A 321 -14.58 18.32 -7.00
C ASP A 321 -15.38 17.01 -7.11
N LYS A 322 -14.80 15.87 -6.68
CA LYS A 322 -15.48 14.58 -6.70
C LYS A 322 -16.53 14.51 -5.60
N SER A 323 -17.67 13.89 -5.91
CA SER A 323 -18.79 13.71 -4.96
C SER A 323 -18.41 12.94 -3.68
N ALA A 324 -17.35 12.13 -3.73
CA ALA A 324 -16.85 11.38 -2.57
C ALA A 324 -16.21 12.27 -1.48
N SER A 325 -15.94 13.55 -1.76
CA SER A 325 -15.26 14.47 -0.82
C SER A 325 -16.13 14.88 0.38
N ALA A 326 -17.46 14.78 0.30
CA ALA A 326 -18.38 15.07 1.40
C ALA A 326 -18.96 13.75 1.97
N ASN A 327 -18.42 13.30 3.11
CA ASN A 327 -18.80 12.03 3.74
C ASN A 327 -19.51 12.27 5.08
N PRO A 328 -20.66 11.62 5.37
CA PRO A 328 -21.35 11.74 6.66
C PRO A 328 -20.49 11.44 7.89
N PHE A 329 -19.45 10.61 7.74
CA PHE A 329 -18.49 10.29 8.79
C PHE A 329 -17.69 11.52 9.25
N SER A 330 -17.51 12.55 8.42
CA SER A 330 -16.77 13.75 8.80
C SER A 330 -17.36 14.46 10.04
N ARG A 331 -18.63 14.24 10.37
CA ARG A 331 -19.26 14.82 11.57
C ARG A 331 -18.70 14.33 12.90
N VAL A 332 -17.91 13.25 12.91
CA VAL A 332 -17.34 12.69 14.15
C VAL A 332 -16.13 13.47 14.65
N TYR A 333 -15.53 14.33 13.83
CA TYR A 333 -14.32 15.07 14.19
C TYR A 333 -14.65 16.42 14.79
N ASP A 334 -13.79 16.90 15.69
CA ASP A 334 -13.91 18.23 16.30
C ASP A 334 -13.68 19.32 15.25
N GLU A 335 -12.76 19.09 14.32
CA GLU A 335 -12.46 20.00 13.22
C GLU A 335 -12.34 19.29 11.86
N LEU A 336 -12.77 20.00 10.82
CA LEU A 336 -12.62 19.65 9.42
C LEU A 336 -11.67 20.65 8.77
N TRP A 337 -10.46 20.19 8.51
CA TRP A 337 -9.42 20.99 7.91
C TRP A 337 -9.58 20.98 6.40
N VAL A 338 -9.79 22.16 5.83
CA VAL A 338 -10.02 22.37 4.40
C VAL A 338 -8.94 23.29 3.84
N ALA A 339 -8.65 23.13 2.55
CA ALA A 339 -7.63 23.93 1.90
C ALA A 339 -8.08 25.39 1.73
N GLY A 340 -9.32 25.61 1.31
CA GLY A 340 -9.91 26.94 1.21
C GLY A 340 -11.43 26.86 1.34
N GLU A 341 -12.08 27.99 1.08
CA GLU A 341 -13.54 28.15 1.14
C GLU A 341 -14.28 27.08 0.34
N ALA A 342 -13.73 26.66 -0.81
CA ALA A 342 -14.30 25.61 -1.65
C ALA A 342 -14.55 24.30 -0.89
N GLY A 343 -13.63 23.93 0.01
CA GLY A 343 -13.74 22.72 0.81
C GLY A 343 -14.91 22.80 1.79
N ALA A 344 -15.03 23.92 2.52
CA ALA A 344 -16.14 24.17 3.43
C ALA A 344 -17.49 24.19 2.68
N ASP A 345 -17.53 24.87 1.55
CA ASP A 345 -18.70 24.99 0.67
C ASP A 345 -19.24 23.63 0.19
N ARG A 346 -18.37 22.65 -0.05
CA ARG A 346 -18.82 21.29 -0.40
C ARG A 346 -19.59 20.64 0.74
N TYR A 347 -19.16 20.83 1.99
CA TYR A 347 -19.91 20.36 3.15
C TYR A 347 -21.22 21.13 3.34
N ARG A 348 -21.22 22.45 3.17
CA ARG A 348 -22.47 23.26 3.22
C ARG A 348 -23.50 22.80 2.19
N ARG A 349 -23.07 22.57 0.94
CA ARG A 349 -23.95 22.10 -0.15
C ARG A 349 -24.37 20.64 -0.03
N SER A 350 -23.66 19.82 0.75
CA SER A 350 -23.96 18.39 0.88
C SER A 350 -25.22 18.08 1.69
N GLY A 351 -25.74 19.06 2.46
CA GLY A 351 -26.89 18.85 3.35
C GLY A 351 -26.59 17.96 4.57
N LEU A 352 -25.32 17.65 4.86
CA LEU A 352 -24.93 16.79 5.98
C LEU A 352 -25.14 17.43 7.36
N GLY A 353 -25.30 18.76 7.41
CA GLY A 353 -25.50 19.51 8.65
C GLY A 353 -24.24 19.59 9.53
N VAL A 354 -23.07 19.71 8.91
CA VAL A 354 -21.81 20.02 9.62
C VAL A 354 -21.88 21.47 10.10
N HIS A 355 -21.52 21.70 11.36
CA HIS A 355 -21.62 23.04 11.97
C HIS A 355 -20.46 23.94 11.52
N GLU A 356 -20.72 25.25 11.43
CA GLU A 356 -19.79 26.20 10.81
C GLU A 356 -18.47 26.35 11.60
N ASP A 357 -18.51 26.18 12.92
CA ASP A 357 -17.32 26.23 13.78
C ASP A 357 -16.37 25.03 13.63
N GLN A 358 -16.81 23.96 12.96
CA GLN A 358 -15.99 22.79 12.69
C GLN A 358 -15.03 23.04 11.51
N TYR A 359 -15.31 23.99 10.61
CA TYR A 359 -14.44 24.24 9.47
C TYR A 359 -13.20 25.05 9.88
N ARG A 360 -12.03 24.54 9.51
CA ARG A 360 -10.76 25.28 9.62
C ARG A 360 -10.09 25.36 8.26
N MET A 361 -9.89 26.57 7.76
CA MET A 361 -9.09 26.81 6.57
C MET A 361 -7.62 26.80 6.99
N VAL A 362 -6.90 25.77 6.56
CA VAL A 362 -5.49 25.59 6.90
C VAL A 362 -4.58 25.68 5.68
N GLY A 363 -5.16 25.98 4.52
CA GLY A 363 -4.46 25.92 3.25
C GLY A 363 -4.13 24.49 2.84
N ARG A 364 -3.18 24.37 1.90
CA ARG A 364 -2.75 23.08 1.38
C ARG A 364 -1.24 22.94 1.53
N PRO A 365 -0.69 22.49 2.67
CA PRO A 365 0.76 22.47 2.90
C PRO A 365 1.52 21.60 1.89
N GLN A 366 0.86 20.68 1.20
CA GLN A 366 1.47 19.86 0.15
C GLN A 366 1.94 20.67 -1.06
N VAL A 367 1.39 21.87 -1.27
CA VAL A 367 1.76 22.73 -2.39
C VAL A 367 2.91 23.68 -2.07
N HIS A 368 3.48 23.62 -0.86
CA HIS A 368 4.55 24.54 -0.44
C HIS A 368 5.80 24.49 -1.34
N SER A 369 6.02 23.35 -2.01
CA SER A 369 7.14 23.13 -2.94
C SER A 369 6.81 23.51 -4.39
N ILE A 370 5.57 23.92 -4.68
CA ILE A 370 5.15 24.30 -6.03
C ILE A 370 5.59 25.74 -6.32
N GLU A 371 6.35 25.90 -7.39
CA GLU A 371 6.88 27.18 -7.81
C GLU A 371 5.98 27.87 -8.85
N VAL A 372 5.90 29.20 -8.74
CA VAL A 372 5.21 30.06 -9.71
C VAL A 372 5.99 30.15 -11.04
N THR A 373 7.29 29.83 -11.01
CA THR A 373 8.16 29.75 -12.18
C THR A 373 8.29 28.30 -12.70
N PRO A 374 8.63 28.10 -13.99
CA PRO A 374 8.66 29.11 -15.04
C PRO A 374 7.24 29.58 -15.37
N ARG A 375 7.06 30.88 -15.54
CA ARG A 375 5.84 31.46 -16.11
C ARG A 375 5.87 31.30 -17.63
N LEU A 376 4.69 31.36 -18.24
CA LEU A 376 4.58 31.34 -19.69
C LEU A 376 5.37 32.52 -20.29
N GLY A 377 6.41 32.21 -21.07
CA GLY A 377 7.32 33.19 -21.68
C GLY A 377 8.65 33.40 -20.96
N ASP A 378 8.88 32.80 -19.78
CA ASP A 378 10.18 32.85 -19.10
C ASP A 378 11.25 32.04 -19.86
N GLU A 379 10.83 30.98 -20.55
CA GLU A 379 11.68 30.11 -21.36
C GLU A 379 11.39 30.28 -22.85
N GLU A 380 12.43 30.11 -23.69
CA GLU A 380 12.29 30.17 -25.15
C GLU A 380 11.34 29.09 -25.68
N VAL A 381 11.47 27.86 -25.16
CA VAL A 381 10.61 26.71 -25.46
C VAL A 381 9.76 26.41 -24.23
N SER A 382 8.49 26.80 -24.27
CA SER A 382 7.58 26.59 -23.15
C SER A 382 7.28 25.09 -22.93
N THR A 383 7.24 24.68 -21.66
CA THR A 383 6.93 23.29 -21.29
C THR A 383 5.45 23.11 -20.94
N VAL A 384 4.81 22.14 -21.59
CA VAL A 384 3.45 21.66 -21.30
C VAL A 384 3.51 20.31 -20.61
N LEU A 385 2.98 20.23 -19.40
CA LEU A 385 2.76 18.96 -18.70
C LEU A 385 1.37 18.43 -19.03
N TYR A 386 1.29 17.25 -19.65
CA TYR A 386 0.04 16.51 -19.81
C TYR A 386 -0.03 15.39 -18.77
N ALA A 387 -0.92 15.56 -17.78
CA ALA A 387 -1.04 14.65 -16.64
C ALA A 387 -2.50 14.15 -16.47
N PRO A 388 -2.97 13.22 -17.33
CA PRO A 388 -4.34 12.75 -17.28
C PRO A 388 -4.59 11.75 -16.15
N THR A 389 -5.86 11.65 -15.76
CA THR A 389 -6.43 10.60 -14.91
C THR A 389 -6.50 9.26 -15.64
N TRP A 390 -6.76 8.21 -14.86
CA TRP A 390 -7.06 6.86 -15.37
C TRP A 390 -8.57 6.69 -15.57
N GLU A 391 -8.98 5.54 -16.10
CA GLU A 391 -10.36 5.25 -16.47
C GLU A 391 -11.36 5.11 -15.29
N GLY A 392 -10.88 5.24 -14.05
CA GLY A 392 -11.69 5.13 -12.83
C GLY A 392 -12.08 3.69 -12.48
N VAL A 393 -12.63 3.49 -11.28
CA VAL A 393 -13.05 2.15 -10.82
C VAL A 393 -14.35 1.68 -11.51
N ASN A 394 -15.17 2.60 -12.01
CA ASN A 394 -16.47 2.31 -12.64
C ASN A 394 -16.79 3.36 -13.73
N PRO A 395 -17.72 3.08 -14.67
CA PRO A 395 -17.97 3.98 -15.80
C PRO A 395 -18.43 5.39 -15.42
N GLY A 396 -19.07 5.53 -14.25
CA GLY A 396 -19.49 6.84 -13.72
C GLY A 396 -18.34 7.71 -13.20
N GLN A 397 -17.12 7.19 -13.18
CA GLN A 397 -15.90 7.90 -12.76
C GLN A 397 -14.85 7.95 -13.90
N GLU A 398 -15.31 7.81 -15.14
CA GLU A 398 -14.45 7.85 -16.33
C GLU A 398 -14.18 9.31 -16.74
N TYR A 399 -13.21 9.93 -16.08
CA TYR A 399 -12.81 11.32 -16.31
C TYR A 399 -11.70 11.49 -17.37
N SER A 400 -11.11 10.38 -17.82
CA SER A 400 -9.81 10.40 -18.51
C SER A 400 -9.88 10.89 -19.96
N SER A 401 -9.02 11.85 -20.31
CA SER A 401 -8.84 12.31 -21.70
C SER A 401 -8.06 11.35 -22.59
N ILE A 402 -7.38 10.33 -22.02
CA ILE A 402 -6.42 9.47 -22.73
C ILE A 402 -7.03 8.84 -23.97
N ALA A 403 -8.20 8.22 -23.82
CA ALA A 403 -8.89 7.54 -24.92
C ALA A 403 -9.64 8.51 -25.84
N ALA A 404 -10.13 9.63 -25.31
CA ALA A 404 -10.97 10.57 -26.03
C ALA A 404 -10.17 11.51 -26.95
N ILE A 405 -9.22 12.27 -26.38
CA ILE A 405 -8.50 13.33 -27.10
C ILE A 405 -6.98 13.26 -26.92
N GLY A 406 -6.45 12.36 -26.08
CA GLY A 406 -5.05 12.38 -25.68
C GLY A 406 -4.05 12.36 -26.85
N ALA A 407 -4.28 11.50 -27.85
CA ALA A 407 -3.42 11.46 -29.04
C ALA A 407 -3.55 12.72 -29.90
N THR A 408 -4.75 13.28 -30.02
CA THR A 408 -5.02 14.51 -30.79
C THR A 408 -4.36 15.72 -30.13
N LEU A 409 -4.55 15.88 -28.82
CA LEU A 409 -3.92 16.93 -28.01
C LEU A 409 -2.39 16.88 -28.13
N VAL A 410 -1.80 15.71 -27.90
CA VAL A 410 -0.34 15.56 -27.97
C VAL A 410 0.19 15.81 -29.38
N SER A 411 -0.51 15.36 -30.41
CA SER A 411 -0.10 15.63 -31.80
C SER A 411 -0.14 17.13 -32.13
N ALA A 412 -1.17 17.85 -31.67
CA ALA A 412 -1.30 19.29 -31.86
C ALA A 412 -0.19 20.07 -31.13
N LEU A 413 0.13 19.69 -29.90
CA LEU A 413 1.23 20.29 -29.13
C LEU A 413 2.59 20.02 -29.79
N LEU A 414 2.84 18.80 -30.27
CA LEU A 414 4.08 18.44 -30.96
C LEU A 414 4.25 19.11 -32.33
N ALA A 415 3.15 19.54 -32.96
CA ALA A 415 3.13 20.27 -34.23
C ALA A 415 3.14 21.79 -34.05
N ALA A 416 3.20 22.29 -32.82
CA ALA A 416 3.15 23.71 -32.53
C ALA A 416 4.37 24.47 -33.09
N ASP A 417 4.14 25.72 -33.50
CA ASP A 417 5.15 26.64 -34.00
C ASP A 417 4.96 28.03 -33.36
N PRO A 418 5.92 28.60 -32.62
CA PRO A 418 7.21 28.01 -32.22
C PRO A 418 7.07 26.70 -31.42
N PRO A 419 8.13 25.86 -31.38
CA PRO A 419 8.07 24.56 -30.72
C PRO A 419 7.82 24.68 -29.21
N VAL A 420 7.15 23.67 -28.65
CA VAL A 420 6.94 23.50 -27.20
C VAL A 420 7.49 22.17 -26.73
N ARG A 421 7.88 22.09 -25.46
CA ARG A 421 8.27 20.84 -24.80
C ARG A 421 7.02 20.16 -24.23
N VAL A 422 6.91 18.85 -24.42
CA VAL A 422 5.77 18.06 -23.91
C VAL A 422 6.27 17.02 -22.93
N ILE A 423 5.74 17.07 -21.71
CA ILE A 423 5.98 16.06 -20.68
C ILE A 423 4.67 15.33 -20.44
N TYR A 424 4.63 14.02 -20.66
CA TYR A 424 3.47 13.20 -20.42
C TYR A 424 3.67 12.34 -19.18
N LYS A 425 2.79 12.51 -18.19
CA LYS A 425 2.80 11.76 -16.93
C LYS A 425 1.44 11.08 -16.71
N PRO A 426 1.21 9.88 -17.27
CA PRO A 426 -0.03 9.16 -17.05
C PRO A 426 -0.18 8.70 -15.60
N HIS A 427 -1.43 8.55 -15.17
CA HIS A 427 -1.74 7.97 -13.87
C HIS A 427 -1.21 6.51 -13.76
N PRO A 428 -0.67 6.07 -12.60
CA PRO A 428 -0.11 4.72 -12.44
C PRO A 428 -1.11 3.56 -12.66
N PHE A 429 -2.41 3.87 -12.55
CA PHE A 429 -3.49 2.88 -12.73
C PHE A 429 -4.09 2.85 -14.13
N THR A 430 -3.56 3.64 -15.08
CA THR A 430 -4.07 3.65 -16.46
C THR A 430 -4.04 2.24 -17.07
N GLY A 431 -5.20 1.80 -17.54
CA GLY A 431 -5.42 0.50 -18.16
C GLY A 431 -5.63 -0.66 -17.18
N GLN A 432 -5.65 -0.43 -15.87
CA GLN A 432 -5.88 -1.52 -14.90
C GLN A 432 -7.28 -2.13 -15.01
N ARG A 433 -8.30 -1.32 -15.31
CA ARG A 433 -9.69 -1.78 -15.47
C ARG A 433 -10.00 -2.11 -16.92
N ASP A 434 -9.56 -1.27 -17.86
CA ASP A 434 -9.93 -1.39 -19.27
C ASP A 434 -8.68 -1.31 -20.17
N ALA A 435 -8.40 -2.41 -20.87
CA ALA A 435 -7.19 -2.55 -21.69
C ALA A 435 -7.07 -1.50 -22.80
N LYS A 436 -8.20 -0.93 -23.29
CA LYS A 436 -8.15 0.12 -24.32
C LYS A 436 -7.33 1.33 -23.87
N TYR A 437 -7.38 1.68 -22.59
CA TYR A 437 -6.61 2.80 -22.04
C TYR A 437 -5.11 2.53 -22.05
N ARG A 438 -4.71 1.27 -21.90
CA ARG A 438 -3.32 0.83 -22.05
C ARG A 438 -2.82 1.05 -23.48
N ASP A 439 -3.66 0.76 -24.48
CA ASP A 439 -3.33 0.93 -25.89
C ASP A 439 -3.21 2.41 -26.28
N HIS A 440 -4.17 3.23 -25.83
CA HIS A 440 -4.12 4.69 -26.04
C HIS A 440 -2.93 5.34 -25.34
N ASP A 441 -2.62 4.94 -24.11
CA ASP A 441 -1.45 5.39 -23.37
C ASP A 441 -0.14 5.03 -24.07
N ALA A 442 -0.02 3.80 -24.58
CA ALA A 442 1.14 3.36 -25.37
C ALA A 442 1.28 4.18 -26.67
N ARG A 443 0.16 4.48 -27.34
CA ARG A 443 0.15 5.34 -28.54
C ARG A 443 0.64 6.76 -28.25
N ILE A 444 0.18 7.37 -27.15
CA ILE A 444 0.62 8.71 -26.74
C ILE A 444 2.12 8.70 -26.42
N ALA A 445 2.59 7.70 -25.67
CA ALA A 445 4.01 7.56 -25.36
C ALA A 445 4.87 7.45 -26.64
N ALA A 446 4.44 6.64 -27.61
CA ALA A 446 5.15 6.48 -28.88
C ALA A 446 5.22 7.78 -29.71
N LEU A 447 4.18 8.61 -29.70
CA LEU A 447 4.19 9.93 -30.36
C LEU A 447 5.26 10.85 -29.75
N ILE A 448 5.35 10.87 -28.42
CA ILE A 448 6.28 11.70 -27.67
C ILE A 448 7.72 11.23 -27.87
N ASP A 449 7.97 9.93 -27.75
CA ASP A 449 9.30 9.34 -27.95
C ASP A 449 9.79 9.57 -29.39
N SER A 450 8.91 9.46 -30.37
CA SER A 450 9.23 9.75 -31.78
C SER A 450 9.54 11.22 -32.01
N ALA A 451 8.85 12.13 -31.33
CA ALA A 451 9.11 13.56 -31.43
C ALA A 451 10.44 13.94 -30.78
N ALA A 452 10.73 13.42 -29.58
CA ALA A 452 12.01 13.63 -28.88
C ALA A 452 13.23 13.28 -29.75
N GLN A 453 13.12 12.22 -30.56
CA GLN A 453 14.19 11.79 -31.47
C GLN A 453 14.37 12.70 -32.70
N ARG A 454 13.35 13.47 -33.09
CA ARG A 454 13.33 14.23 -34.35
C ARG A 454 13.43 15.75 -34.18
N SER A 455 12.91 16.32 -33.09
CA SER A 455 12.78 17.77 -32.91
C SER A 455 13.98 18.42 -32.21
N GLY A 456 14.84 17.64 -31.55
CA GLY A 456 15.90 18.18 -30.68
C GLY A 456 15.37 18.78 -29.36
N VAL A 457 14.06 18.75 -29.12
CA VAL A 457 13.42 19.17 -27.87
C VAL A 457 13.28 17.96 -26.94
N ASP A 458 13.60 18.15 -25.65
CA ASP A 458 13.54 17.12 -24.61
C ASP A 458 12.10 16.77 -24.19
N HIS A 459 11.30 16.21 -25.10
CA HIS A 459 9.99 15.65 -24.76
C HIS A 459 10.16 14.38 -23.91
N ARG A 460 9.27 14.16 -22.93
CA ARG A 460 9.42 13.05 -21.97
C ARG A 460 8.13 12.31 -21.67
N VAL A 461 8.24 10.99 -21.53
CA VAL A 461 7.23 10.13 -20.90
C VAL A 461 7.70 9.77 -19.49
N VAL A 462 6.91 10.13 -18.48
CA VAL A 462 7.27 9.98 -17.06
C VAL A 462 6.30 9.03 -16.38
N ARG A 463 6.79 7.87 -15.92
CA ARG A 463 5.96 6.84 -15.28
C ARG A 463 6.02 6.81 -13.76
N SER A 464 7.04 7.45 -13.17
CA SER A 464 7.33 7.37 -11.74
C SER A 464 7.68 8.73 -11.17
N GLY A 465 7.88 8.77 -9.85
CA GLY A 465 8.29 9.96 -9.13
C GLY A 465 7.16 10.96 -8.83
N PRO A 466 7.47 11.96 -8.00
CA PRO A 466 6.57 13.04 -7.61
C PRO A 466 6.07 13.84 -8.81
N ILE A 467 4.84 14.36 -8.76
CA ILE A 467 4.27 15.19 -9.83
C ILE A 467 4.67 16.66 -9.69
N GLU A 468 4.87 17.14 -8.46
CA GLU A 468 5.32 18.48 -8.10
C GLU A 468 6.63 18.87 -8.79
N HIS A 469 7.56 17.93 -8.93
CA HIS A 469 8.79 18.15 -9.70
C HIS A 469 8.53 18.53 -11.17
N TRP A 470 7.45 18.01 -11.75
CA TRP A 470 7.05 18.31 -13.13
C TRP A 470 6.16 19.54 -13.20
N PHE A 471 5.43 19.88 -12.13
CA PHE A 471 4.78 21.17 -12.01
C PHE A 471 5.81 22.30 -12.09
N ASN A 472 6.93 22.19 -11.39
CA ASN A 472 7.97 23.23 -11.37
C ASN A 472 8.79 23.32 -12.67
N GLN A 473 8.63 22.38 -13.60
CA GLN A 473 9.19 22.48 -14.95
C GLN A 473 8.17 22.96 -15.99
N ALA A 474 6.88 22.91 -15.67
CA ALA A 474 5.82 23.21 -16.63
C ALA A 474 5.43 24.68 -16.55
N ALA A 475 5.31 25.33 -17.70
CA ALA A 475 4.67 26.63 -17.83
C ALA A 475 3.14 26.49 -17.94
N VAL A 476 2.65 25.35 -18.45
CA VAL A 476 1.21 25.07 -18.62
C VAL A 476 0.90 23.61 -18.31
N LEU A 477 -0.26 23.35 -17.69
CA LEU A 477 -0.79 21.99 -17.42
C LEU A 477 -1.96 21.67 -18.36
N ALA A 478 -2.00 20.46 -18.91
CA ALA A 478 -3.21 19.86 -19.49
C ALA A 478 -3.57 18.61 -18.68
N THR A 479 -4.82 18.49 -18.27
CA THR A 479 -5.28 17.38 -17.40
C THR A 479 -6.80 17.19 -17.49
N ASP A 480 -7.34 16.38 -16.59
CA ASP A 480 -8.77 16.07 -16.43
C ASP A 480 -9.30 16.60 -15.09
N ILE A 481 -10.51 16.19 -14.71
CA ILE A 481 -11.05 16.42 -13.36
C ILE A 481 -10.25 15.62 -12.31
N SER A 482 -9.36 16.31 -11.61
CA SER A 482 -8.41 15.72 -10.67
C SER A 482 -7.95 16.73 -9.60
N SER A 483 -7.50 16.23 -8.44
CA SER A 483 -6.80 17.05 -7.43
C SER A 483 -5.51 17.68 -7.97
N VAL A 484 -4.97 17.15 -9.08
CA VAL A 484 -3.82 17.70 -9.81
C VAL A 484 -4.06 19.13 -10.25
N VAL A 485 -5.28 19.48 -10.66
CA VAL A 485 -5.63 20.87 -11.02
C VAL A 485 -5.50 21.77 -9.79
N SER A 486 -6.08 21.32 -8.67
CA SER A 486 -6.06 22.06 -7.43
C SER A 486 -4.64 22.24 -6.88
N ASP A 487 -3.76 21.23 -7.00
CA ASP A 487 -2.33 21.39 -6.66
C ASP A 487 -1.65 22.41 -7.58
N PHE A 488 -1.79 22.25 -8.89
CA PHE A 488 -1.10 23.10 -9.87
C PHE A 488 -1.52 24.56 -9.78
N LEU A 489 -2.76 24.83 -9.38
CA LEU A 489 -3.28 26.19 -9.12
C LEU A 489 -2.48 26.96 -8.07
N ALA A 490 -1.71 26.29 -7.20
CA ALA A 490 -0.80 26.96 -6.27
C ALA A 490 0.26 27.81 -7.00
N SER A 491 0.65 27.39 -8.20
CA SER A 491 1.56 28.15 -9.06
C SER A 491 0.88 29.29 -9.84
N GLU A 492 -0.45 29.29 -9.89
CA GLU A 492 -1.25 30.21 -10.70
C GLU A 492 -0.86 30.24 -12.20
N LYS A 493 -0.20 29.19 -12.68
CA LYS A 493 0.14 29.00 -14.09
C LYS A 493 -1.09 28.56 -14.90
N PRO A 494 -1.15 28.87 -16.21
CA PRO A 494 -2.28 28.48 -17.04
C PRO A 494 -2.46 26.96 -17.12
N TYR A 495 -3.70 26.51 -17.26
CA TYR A 495 -4.00 25.09 -17.40
C TYR A 495 -5.23 24.85 -18.30
N ALA A 496 -5.37 23.62 -18.77
CA ALA A 496 -6.49 23.14 -19.56
C ALA A 496 -7.07 21.85 -18.95
N VAL A 497 -8.39 21.73 -18.96
CA VAL A 497 -9.13 20.64 -18.32
C VAL A 497 -10.06 19.98 -19.32
N PHE A 498 -9.99 18.65 -19.39
CA PHE A 498 -10.88 17.86 -20.24
C PHE A 498 -12.31 17.79 -19.68
N ASN A 499 -13.26 18.18 -20.53
CA ASN A 499 -14.68 18.03 -20.31
C ASN A 499 -15.12 16.63 -20.77
N HIS A 500 -15.18 15.73 -19.78
CA HIS A 500 -15.65 14.35 -19.91
C HIS A 500 -17.19 14.22 -19.98
N THR A 501 -17.92 15.34 -20.02
CA THR A 501 -19.39 15.40 -20.06
C THR A 501 -19.88 15.95 -21.39
N ASP A 502 -21.19 16.15 -21.51
CA ASP A 502 -21.83 16.85 -22.63
C ASP A 502 -22.30 18.27 -22.25
N LEU A 503 -21.90 18.74 -21.05
CA LEU A 503 -22.17 20.11 -20.61
C LEU A 503 -21.41 21.10 -21.49
N ASP A 504 -21.99 22.27 -21.71
CA ASP A 504 -21.26 23.42 -22.21
C ASP A 504 -20.20 23.89 -21.20
N ASP A 505 -19.31 24.80 -21.62
CA ASP A 505 -18.15 25.18 -20.82
C ASP A 505 -18.52 25.94 -19.53
N GLU A 506 -19.61 26.70 -19.55
CA GLU A 506 -20.09 27.44 -18.38
C GLU A 506 -20.68 26.48 -17.34
N ALA A 507 -21.61 25.62 -17.75
CA ALA A 507 -22.21 24.61 -16.89
C ALA A 507 -21.16 23.61 -16.38
N PHE A 508 -20.17 23.26 -17.19
CA PHE A 508 -19.05 22.41 -16.77
C PHE A 508 -18.19 23.10 -15.71
N GLY A 509 -17.86 24.38 -15.89
CA GLY A 509 -17.10 25.17 -14.93
C GLY A 509 -17.83 25.37 -13.60
N ASP A 510 -19.17 25.46 -13.60
CA ASP A 510 -19.98 25.54 -12.39
C ASP A 510 -20.06 24.21 -11.65
N ALA A 511 -20.22 23.10 -12.38
CA ALA A 511 -20.26 21.75 -11.81
C ALA A 511 -18.88 21.32 -11.28
N TYR A 512 -17.81 21.70 -11.97
CA TYR A 512 -16.42 21.39 -11.64
C TYR A 512 -15.63 22.68 -11.48
N ARG A 513 -15.78 23.33 -10.32
CA ARG A 513 -15.23 24.66 -10.03
C ARG A 513 -13.74 24.80 -10.33
N SER A 514 -12.95 23.75 -10.12
CA SER A 514 -11.52 23.72 -10.48
C SER A 514 -11.24 23.91 -11.98
N ALA A 515 -12.20 23.63 -12.88
CA ALA A 515 -12.04 23.85 -14.32
C ALA A 515 -12.30 25.31 -14.74
N SER A 516 -13.03 26.10 -13.95
CA SER A 516 -13.48 27.45 -14.31
C SER A 516 -12.35 28.47 -14.59
N GLY A 517 -11.14 28.24 -14.06
CA GLY A 517 -9.97 29.09 -14.29
C GLY A 517 -9.08 28.65 -15.46
N GLY A 518 -9.45 27.58 -16.17
CA GLY A 518 -8.66 26.96 -17.25
C GLY A 518 -9.35 27.00 -18.62
N ILE A 519 -8.63 26.53 -19.65
CA ILE A 519 -9.19 26.25 -20.98
C ILE A 519 -9.95 24.92 -20.91
N ILE A 520 -11.17 24.88 -21.42
CA ILE A 520 -11.94 23.64 -21.48
C ILE A 520 -11.62 22.89 -22.77
N LEU A 521 -11.21 21.62 -22.64
CA LEU A 521 -10.96 20.73 -23.77
C LEU A 521 -12.17 19.81 -23.95
N GLY A 522 -12.91 19.98 -25.05
CA GLY A 522 -14.06 19.11 -25.34
C GLY A 522 -13.67 17.78 -25.98
N ARG A 523 -14.59 16.82 -25.97
CA ARG A 523 -14.41 15.48 -26.55
C ARG A 523 -14.18 15.48 -28.07
N ASP A 524 -14.65 16.52 -28.74
CA ASP A 524 -14.46 16.82 -30.15
C ASP A 524 -13.13 17.53 -30.45
N GLY A 525 -12.32 17.83 -29.43
CA GLY A 525 -11.05 18.52 -29.56
C GLY A 525 -11.16 20.04 -29.53
N ARG A 526 -12.35 20.62 -29.32
CA ARG A 526 -12.49 22.07 -29.09
C ARG A 526 -11.63 22.50 -27.90
N GLY A 527 -11.05 23.70 -27.99
CA GLY A 527 -10.11 24.24 -27.00
C GLY A 527 -8.65 23.83 -27.20
N ILE A 528 -8.33 22.80 -28.01
CA ILE A 528 -6.94 22.42 -28.29
C ILE A 528 -6.20 23.55 -29.01
N ASP A 529 -6.82 24.18 -30.02
CA ASP A 529 -6.19 25.28 -30.76
C ASP A 529 -5.99 26.52 -29.87
N GLU A 530 -6.91 26.78 -28.94
CA GLU A 530 -6.76 27.86 -27.94
C GLU A 530 -5.57 27.57 -27.03
N LEU A 531 -5.43 26.33 -26.57
CA LEU A 531 -4.29 25.89 -25.75
C LEU A 531 -2.98 26.02 -26.53
N VAL A 532 -2.92 25.56 -27.78
CA VAL A 532 -1.73 25.68 -28.64
C VAL A 532 -1.38 27.15 -28.85
N ALA A 533 -2.35 28.01 -29.15
CA ALA A 533 -2.13 29.44 -29.32
C ALA A 533 -1.61 30.12 -28.04
N LEU A 534 -2.10 29.68 -26.86
CA LEU A 534 -1.63 30.17 -25.57
C LEU A 534 -0.18 29.75 -25.31
N VAL A 535 0.14 28.46 -25.42
CA VAL A 535 1.49 27.93 -25.10
C VAL A 535 2.56 28.43 -26.06
N THR A 536 2.17 28.75 -27.30
CA THR A 536 3.04 29.38 -28.32
C THR A 536 3.08 30.90 -28.21
N ARG A 537 2.37 31.49 -27.24
CA ARG A 537 2.26 32.94 -27.00
C ARG A 537 1.69 33.73 -28.19
N ARG A 538 0.92 33.08 -29.06
CA ARG A 538 0.14 33.73 -30.14
C ARG A 538 -1.08 34.46 -29.60
N THR A 539 -1.57 34.06 -28.43
CA THR A 539 -2.64 34.73 -27.69
C THR A 539 -2.19 35.04 -26.25
N ALA A 540 -2.76 36.11 -25.68
CA ALA A 540 -2.54 36.45 -24.27
C ALA A 540 -3.39 35.56 -23.35
N ASP A 541 -2.89 35.28 -22.14
CA ASP A 541 -3.66 34.61 -21.10
C ASP A 541 -4.75 35.55 -20.56
N ARG A 542 -6.01 35.23 -20.89
CA ARG A 542 -7.20 36.01 -20.46
C ARG A 542 -7.74 35.56 -19.10
N ARG A 543 -7.23 34.47 -18.51
CA ARG A 543 -7.78 33.83 -17.31
C ARG A 543 -6.99 34.11 -16.04
N VAL A 544 -5.96 34.96 -16.10
CA VAL A 544 -5.07 35.28 -14.96
C VAL A 544 -5.85 35.66 -13.70
N GLU A 545 -6.76 36.63 -13.78
CA GLU A 545 -7.49 37.13 -12.61
C GLU A 545 -8.48 36.10 -12.05
N ILE A 546 -9.23 35.41 -12.91
CA ILE A 546 -10.16 34.36 -12.50
C ILE A 546 -9.39 33.22 -11.83
N ARG A 547 -8.23 32.86 -12.37
CA ARG A 547 -7.37 31.81 -11.85
C ARG A 547 -6.78 32.15 -10.47
N ALA A 548 -6.34 33.39 -10.25
CA ALA A 548 -5.86 33.83 -8.93
C ALA A 548 -6.98 33.82 -7.87
N ARG A 549 -8.20 34.26 -8.24
CA ARG A 549 -9.39 34.16 -7.37
C ARG A 549 -9.75 32.71 -7.08
N LEU A 550 -9.72 31.85 -8.09
CA LEU A 550 -10.01 30.43 -7.96
C LEU A 550 -8.97 29.71 -7.09
N ALA A 551 -7.68 30.03 -7.26
CA ALA A 551 -6.61 29.51 -6.41
C ALA A 551 -6.85 29.87 -4.94
N THR A 552 -7.24 31.12 -4.67
CA THR A 552 -7.59 31.57 -3.31
C THR A 552 -8.83 30.85 -2.76
N TYR A 553 -9.87 30.70 -3.58
CA TYR A 553 -11.09 29.98 -3.20
C TYR A 553 -10.82 28.50 -2.87
N LEU A 554 -9.97 27.83 -3.65
CA LEU A 554 -9.67 26.40 -3.48
C LEU A 554 -8.60 26.10 -2.42
N LEU A 555 -7.55 26.92 -2.35
CA LEU A 555 -6.34 26.64 -1.57
C LEU A 555 -6.10 27.61 -0.41
N GLY A 556 -6.97 28.60 -0.24
CA GLY A 556 -6.69 29.74 0.63
C GLY A 556 -5.71 30.73 -0.01
N PRO A 557 -5.49 31.88 0.64
CA PRO A 557 -4.55 32.88 0.16
C PRO A 557 -3.10 32.36 0.22
N PRO A 558 -2.15 32.93 -0.55
CA PRO A 558 -0.79 32.41 -0.67
C PRO A 558 -0.07 32.17 0.67
N GLU A 559 -0.27 33.03 1.65
CA GLU A 559 0.30 32.91 3.01
C GLU A 559 -0.14 31.64 3.75
N MET A 560 -1.31 31.08 3.41
CA MET A 560 -1.81 29.82 3.97
C MET A 560 -1.30 28.58 3.22
N ARG A 561 -0.64 28.73 2.07
CA ARG A 561 -0.15 27.61 1.24
C ARG A 561 1.24 27.12 1.67
N THR A 562 1.56 27.25 2.95
CA THR A 562 2.90 27.05 3.52
C THR A 562 2.90 25.96 4.59
N LEU A 563 4.09 25.43 4.91
CA LEU A 563 4.25 24.54 6.06
C LEU A 563 4.01 25.28 7.38
N GLU A 564 4.37 26.57 7.45
CA GLU A 564 4.18 27.41 8.63
C GLU A 564 2.68 27.57 8.99
N SER A 565 1.83 27.83 7.99
CA SER A 565 0.36 27.87 8.20
C SER A 565 -0.19 26.56 8.78
N PHE A 566 0.32 25.42 8.30
CA PHE A 566 -0.07 24.12 8.85
C PHE A 566 0.45 23.90 10.28
N GLN A 567 1.69 24.32 10.58
CA GLN A 567 2.24 24.29 11.93
C GLN A 567 1.39 25.14 12.88
N ASP A 568 1.04 26.36 12.49
CA ASP A 568 0.26 27.29 13.33
C ASP A 568 -1.16 26.75 13.58
N ALA A 569 -1.77 26.08 12.59
CA ALA A 569 -3.04 25.40 12.78
C ALA A 569 -2.93 24.24 13.80
N VAL A 570 -1.84 23.47 13.77
CA VAL A 570 -1.59 22.41 14.76
C VAL A 570 -1.32 23.01 16.14
N ASP A 571 -0.55 24.09 16.24
CA ASP A 571 -0.29 24.82 17.49
C ASP A 571 -1.60 25.30 18.13
N ALA A 572 -2.50 25.87 17.33
CA ALA A 572 -3.82 26.31 17.79
C ALA A 572 -4.68 25.14 18.29
N LEU A 573 -4.66 24.01 17.59
CA LEU A 573 -5.42 22.81 17.99
C LEU A 573 -4.86 22.15 19.25
N VAL A 574 -3.53 22.16 19.41
CA VAL A 574 -2.84 21.73 20.63
C VAL A 574 -3.21 22.63 21.81
N ALA A 575 -3.19 23.96 21.62
CA ALA A 575 -3.59 24.91 22.66
C ALA A 575 -5.06 24.74 23.08
N ARG A 576 -5.96 24.48 22.12
CA ARG A 576 -7.35 24.13 22.39
C ARG A 576 -7.47 22.86 23.22
N SER A 577 -6.74 21.80 22.85
CA SER A 577 -6.71 20.56 23.62
C SER A 577 -6.25 20.79 25.06
N ASP A 578 -5.20 21.59 25.27
CA ASP A 578 -4.70 21.90 26.61
C ASP A 578 -5.76 22.64 27.46
N ALA A 579 -6.53 23.56 26.87
CA ALA A 579 -7.62 24.26 27.53
C ALA A 579 -8.78 23.31 27.89
N GLU A 580 -9.23 22.47 26.96
CA GLU A 580 -10.30 21.49 27.21
C GLU A 580 -9.89 20.46 28.28
N ARG A 581 -8.63 20.02 28.27
CA ARG A 581 -8.09 19.07 29.26
C ARG A 581 -7.94 19.68 30.66
N ALA A 582 -7.83 21.00 30.78
CA ALA A 582 -7.83 21.68 32.07
C ALA A 582 -9.22 21.58 32.72
N ILE A 583 -10.28 21.80 31.94
CA ILE A 583 -11.68 21.68 32.40
C ILE A 583 -11.94 20.27 32.93
N TYR A 584 -11.56 19.23 32.18
CA TYR A 584 -11.73 17.85 32.64
C TYR A 584 -11.01 17.55 33.96
N ARG A 585 -9.86 18.17 34.23
CA ARG A 585 -9.12 18.00 35.49
C ARG A 585 -9.73 18.74 36.66
N GLU A 586 -10.49 19.81 36.42
CA GLU A 586 -11.22 20.55 37.45
C GLU A 586 -12.55 19.88 37.80
N GLU A 587 -13.14 19.15 36.86
CA GLU A 587 -14.42 18.44 37.03
C GLU A 587 -14.29 16.99 37.53
N SER A 588 -13.07 16.41 37.57
CA SER A 588 -12.79 15.05 38.06
C SER A 588 -12.05 15.04 39.39
#